data_AF-G2J2S9-F1
#
_entry.id   AF-G2J2S9-F1
#
_cell.length_a   1.000
_cell.length_b   1.000
_cell.length_c   1.000
_cell.angle_alpha   90.00
_cell.angle_beta   90.00
_cell.angle_gamma   90.00
#
_symmetry.space_group_name_H-M   'P 1'
#
loop_
_entity.id
_entity.type
_entity.pdbx_description
1 polymer ?
#
loop_
_entity_poly.entity_id
_entity_poly.type
_entity_poly.pdbx_seq_one_letter_code
_entity_poly.pdbx_strand_id
1 'polypeptide(L)' 'MFKFKSQAKPEAVAGTTSELVMFNYCRPARARRVALGSGGRVWLVETLDRVHGVWVWEDECSQGDQALEQARRLSLMLS' A
#
# COMPACT_ATOMS: atom_id res chain seq x y z
N MET A 1 -17.72 42.99 8.08
CA MET A 1 -16.46 42.20 8.08
C MET A 1 -16.73 40.90 8.80
N PHE A 2 -17.04 39.82 8.09
CA PHE A 2 -17.38 38.53 8.70
C PHE A 2 -16.13 37.65 8.78
N LYS A 3 -15.73 37.26 10.00
CA LYS A 3 -14.66 36.28 10.22
C LYS A 3 -15.25 34.87 10.19
N PHE A 4 -14.86 34.08 9.19
CA PHE A 4 -15.09 32.63 9.20
C PHE A 4 -14.05 31.97 10.11
N LYS A 5 -14.50 31.41 11.24
CA LYS A 5 -13.71 30.43 12.01
C LYS A 5 -14.01 29.06 11.42
N SER A 6 -13.07 28.51 10.65
CA SER A 6 -13.12 27.10 10.27
C SER A 6 -12.66 26.27 11.47
N GLN A 7 -13.60 25.60 12.14
CA GLN A 7 -13.31 24.51 13.05
C GLN A 7 -13.11 23.27 12.18
N ALA A 8 -11.86 22.84 11.98
CA ALA A 8 -11.59 21.56 11.36
C ALA A 8 -12.12 20.44 12.28
N LYS A 9 -13.09 19.68 11.76
CA LYS A 9 -13.67 18.47 12.34
C LYS A 9 -12.56 17.43 12.53
N PRO A 10 -12.52 16.65 13.63
CA PRO A 10 -11.51 15.61 13.78
C PRO A 10 -11.69 14.59 12.65
N GLU A 11 -10.72 14.57 11.74
CA GLU A 11 -10.69 13.66 10.61
C GLU A 11 -10.62 12.23 11.15
N ALA A 12 -11.59 11.43 10.71
CA ALA A 12 -11.61 10.01 10.98
C ALA A 12 -10.25 9.40 10.61
N VAL A 13 -9.66 8.65 11.54
CA VAL A 13 -8.45 7.85 11.32
C VAL A 13 -8.83 6.66 10.43
N ALA A 14 -9.25 6.93 9.20
CA ALA A 14 -9.25 5.94 8.14
C ALA A 14 -7.77 5.76 7.77
N GLY A 15 -7.24 4.55 7.91
CA GLY A 15 -5.87 4.23 7.52
C GLY A 15 -5.70 4.41 6.02
N THR A 16 -5.49 5.65 5.58
CA THR A 16 -5.34 6.01 4.18
C THR A 16 -4.05 5.40 3.67
N THR A 17 -4.16 4.53 2.67
CA THR A 17 -2.99 4.03 1.93
C THR A 17 -2.23 5.25 1.41
N SER A 18 -1.00 5.43 1.89
CA SER A 18 -0.26 6.67 1.63
C SER A 18 0.50 6.61 0.32
N GLU A 19 0.99 5.43 -0.07
CA GLU A 19 1.84 5.22 -1.25
C GLU A 19 1.56 3.84 -1.85
N LEU A 20 1.55 3.74 -3.18
CA LEU A 20 1.37 2.49 -3.93
C LEU A 20 2.23 2.52 -5.19
N VAL A 21 3.00 1.46 -5.40
CA VAL A 21 3.76 1.21 -6.62
C VAL A 21 3.39 -0.16 -7.17
N MET A 22 3.09 -0.23 -8.46
CA MET A 22 2.67 -1.46 -9.13
C MET A 22 3.64 -1.82 -10.25
N PHE A 23 4.03 -3.09 -10.27
CA PHE A 23 4.81 -3.72 -11.33
C PHE A 23 3.87 -4.65 -12.10
N ASN A 24 3.76 -4.45 -13.42
CA ASN A 24 2.84 -5.19 -14.28
C ASN A 24 3.59 -5.95 -15.38
N TYR A 25 4.54 -6.80 -14.98
CA TYR A 25 5.26 -7.69 -15.87
C TYR A 25 4.50 -9.01 -16.06
N CYS A 26 5.14 -10.16 -15.78
CA CYS A 26 4.57 -11.50 -15.96
C CYS A 26 3.37 -11.73 -15.04
N ARG A 27 3.54 -11.44 -13.75
CA ARG A 27 2.49 -11.45 -12.71
C ARG A 27 2.34 -10.02 -12.18
N PRO A 28 1.14 -9.42 -12.12
CA PRO A 28 1.00 -8.10 -11.53
C PRO A 28 1.29 -8.20 -10.03
N ALA A 29 2.19 -7.35 -9.54
CA ALA A 29 2.54 -7.26 -8.13
C ALA A 29 2.60 -5.78 -7.72
N ARG A 30 2.37 -5.47 -6.45
CA ARG A 30 2.43 -4.11 -5.94
C ARG A 30 3.01 -4.07 -4.53
N ALA A 31 3.67 -2.97 -4.23
CA ALA A 31 4.04 -2.59 -2.87
C ALA A 31 3.13 -1.44 -2.44
N ARG A 32 2.46 -1.58 -1.30
CA ARG A 32 1.45 -0.64 -0.81
C ARG A 32 1.72 -0.26 0.64
N ARG A 33 1.90 1.03 0.92
CA ARG A 33 2.12 1.53 2.28
C ARG A 33 0.81 1.80 2.99
N VAL A 34 0.58 1.09 4.09
CA VAL A 34 -0.65 1.13 4.88
C VAL A 34 -0.35 1.70 6.26
N ALA A 35 -1.21 2.60 6.74
CA ALA A 35 -1.16 3.09 8.12
C ALA A 35 -1.79 2.07 9.07
N LEU A 36 -1.09 1.77 10.16
CA LEU A 36 -1.58 0.97 11.27
C LEU A 36 -2.31 1.90 12.26
N GLY A 37 -3.40 1.43 12.86
CA GLY A 37 -4.21 2.23 13.79
C GLY A 37 -3.45 2.76 15.03
N SER A 38 -2.27 2.22 15.32
CA SER A 38 -1.35 2.68 16.37
C SER A 38 -0.41 3.81 15.95
N GLY A 39 -0.57 4.38 14.75
CA GLY A 39 0.32 5.40 14.19
C GLY A 39 1.56 4.82 13.46
N GLY A 40 1.71 3.49 13.46
CA GLY A 40 2.72 2.81 12.65
C GLY A 40 2.38 2.80 11.17
N ARG A 41 3.34 2.42 10.32
CA ARG A 41 3.13 2.17 8.90
C ARG A 41 3.84 0.88 8.50
N VAL A 42 3.24 0.13 7.60
CA VAL A 42 3.82 -1.10 7.03
C VAL A 42 3.67 -1.08 5.52
N TRP A 43 4.61 -1.71 4.83
CA TRP A 43 4.50 -2.00 3.41
C TRP A 43 3.96 -3.40 3.22
N LEU A 44 2.87 -3.52 2.47
CA LEU A 44 2.32 -4.80 2.04
C LEU A 44 2.79 -5.07 0.62
N VAL A 45 3.31 -6.27 0.39
CA VAL A 45 3.61 -6.80 -0.92
C VAL A 45 2.46 -7.71 -1.33
N GLU A 46 1.84 -7.39 -2.46
CA GLU A 46 0.65 -8.10 -2.93
C GLU A 46 0.82 -8.50 -4.39
N THR A 47 0.17 -9.58 -4.79
CA THR A 47 0.09 -10.03 -6.19
C THR A 47 -1.35 -10.14 -6.63
N LEU A 48 -1.62 -9.95 -7.92
CA LEU A 48 -2.98 -10.11 -8.45
C LEU A 48 -3.25 -11.59 -8.74
N ASP A 49 -4.26 -12.15 -8.06
CA ASP A 49 -4.91 -13.36 -8.52
C ASP A 49 -5.82 -13.01 -9.69
N ARG A 50 -5.42 -13.44 -10.89
CA ARG A 50 -6.15 -13.17 -12.14
C ARG A 50 -7.44 -13.97 -12.27
N VAL A 51 -7.59 -15.09 -11.55
CA VAL A 51 -8.81 -15.92 -11.62
C VAL A 51 -9.95 -15.21 -10.89
N HIS A 52 -9.67 -14.70 -9.69
CA HIS A 52 -10.67 -14.06 -8.84
C HIS A 52 -10.67 -12.53 -8.93
N GLY A 53 -9.66 -11.93 -9.58
CA GLY A 53 -9.54 -10.47 -9.71
C GLY A 53 -9.21 -9.76 -8.40
N VAL A 54 -8.55 -10.46 -7.46
CA VAL A 54 -8.27 -9.94 -6.11
C VAL A 54 -6.76 -9.84 -5.86
N TRP A 55 -6.36 -8.86 -5.05
CA TRP A 55 -4.98 -8.74 -4.60
C TRP A 55 -4.77 -9.64 -3.38
N VAL A 56 -3.81 -10.55 -3.50
CA VAL A 56 -3.42 -11.49 -2.45
C VAL A 56 -2.18 -10.96 -1.76
N TRP A 57 -2.21 -10.94 -0.44
CA TRP A 57 -1.07 -10.57 0.39
C TRP A 57 -0.02 -11.68 0.37
N GLU A 58 1.22 -11.33 0.01
CA GLU A 58 2.35 -12.25 -0.06
C GLU A 58 3.33 -12.02 1.10
N ASP A 59 3.64 -10.77 1.44
CA ASP A 59 4.56 -10.44 2.53
C ASP A 59 4.36 -9.02 3.09
N GLU A 60 4.90 -8.76 4.28
CA GLU A 60 4.94 -7.45 4.91
C GLU A 60 6.37 -7.01 5.24
N CYS A 61 6.66 -5.73 4.99
CA CYS A 61 7.97 -5.15 5.26
C CYS A 61 7.83 -3.84 6.03
N SER A 62 8.77 -3.58 6.93
CA SER A 62 8.90 -2.27 7.58
C SER A 62 9.58 -1.23 6.68
N GLN A 63 10.39 -1.68 5.71
CA GLN A 63 11.17 -0.83 4.81
C GLN A 63 10.57 -0.82 3.39
N GLY A 64 10.51 0.37 2.78
CA GLY A 64 9.95 0.55 1.45
C GLY A 64 10.78 -0.07 0.34
N ASP A 65 12.10 0.10 0.36
CA ASP A 65 13.00 -0.42 -0.68
C ASP A 65 12.95 -1.95 -0.76
N GLN A 66 12.87 -2.62 0.38
CA GLN A 66 12.69 -4.07 0.45
C GLN A 66 11.36 -4.50 -0.18
N ALA A 67 10.25 -3.85 0.20
CA ALA A 67 8.94 -4.15 -0.35
C ALA A 67 8.87 -3.92 -1.87
N LEU A 68 9.52 -2.85 -2.36
CA LEU A 68 9.59 -2.54 -3.78
C LEU A 68 10.38 -3.58 -4.57
N GLU A 69 11.58 -3.96 -4.10
CA GLU A 69 12.37 -4.99 -4.76
C GLU A 69 11.68 -6.35 -4.74
N GLN A 70 11.00 -6.70 -3.65
CA GLN A 70 10.25 -7.94 -3.56
C GLN A 70 9.04 -7.96 -4.50
N ALA A 71 8.25 -6.88 -4.54
CA ALA A 71 7.16 -6.74 -5.50
C ALA A 71 7.69 -6.83 -6.96
N ARG A 72 8.84 -6.21 -7.25
CA ARG A 72 9.48 -6.30 -8.56
C ARG A 72 9.86 -7.74 -8.93
N ARG A 73 10.52 -8.47 -8.02
CA ARG A 73 10.92 -9.87 -8.22
C ARG A 73 9.72 -10.79 -8.42
N LEU A 74 8.70 -10.67 -7.57
CA LEU A 74 7.44 -11.41 -7.72
C LEU A 74 6.79 -11.13 -9.08
N SER A 75 6.83 -9.87 -9.54
CA SER A 75 6.25 -9.52 -10.83
C SER A 75 6.99 -10.15 -12.01
N LEU A 76 8.31 -10.31 -11.89
CA LEU A 76 9.17 -10.99 -12.86
C LEU A 76 9.19 -12.52 -12.69
N MET A 77 8.50 -13.06 -11.67
CA MET A 77 8.56 -14.48 -11.27
C MET A 77 9.99 -14.96 -10.96
N LEU A 78 10.79 -14.09 -10.38
CA LEU A 78 12.12 -14.43 -9.88
C LEU A 78 11.99 -14.85 -8.41
N SER A 79 12.44 -16.07 -8.11
CA SER A 79 12.53 -16.63 -6.75
C SER A 79 13.67 -16.02 -5.95
#